data_AF-A0A401YQD8-F1
#
_entry.id   AF-A0A401YQD8-F1
#
_cell.length_a   1.000
_cell.length_b   1.000
_cell.length_c   1.000
_cell.angle_alpha   90.00
_cell.angle_beta   90.00
_cell.angle_gamma   90.00
#
_symmetry.space_group_name_H-M   'P 1'
#
loop_
_entity.id
_entity.type
_entity.pdbx_description
1 polymer ?
#
loop_
_entity_poly.entity_id
_entity_poly.type
_entity_poly.pdbx_seq_one_letter_code
_entity_poly.pdbx_strand_id
1 'polypeptide(L)'
;MLMIDRGLPWARSLLGPLSAAEGVHRLDVPTLVASLSVWLHSPTPAHRVLGIHRNTLINRVRLLGDLLGLDTTNLATKATLSLALRIHHASHEPAWAPVAMAPGLPSELVTLPTVRAWARRRLHPLAQLPSETGIHTLVTWIESGARNAPAASALGVTEAGLRKRIKRMDDALGQPLSTDPLARFDMWLALRACAQPHGARGVG
;
A
#
# COMPACT_ATOMS: atom_id res chain seq x y z
N MET A 1 0.81 17.16 8.83
CA MET A 1 1.78 18.12 8.24
C MET A 1 3.13 17.45 7.97
N LEU A 2 3.97 17.16 8.98
CA LEU A 2 5.35 16.67 8.75
C LEU A 2 5.53 15.48 7.76
N MET A 3 4.63 14.49 7.78
CA MET A 3 4.70 13.35 6.85
C MET A 3 4.37 13.74 5.40
N ILE A 4 3.45 14.70 5.22
CA ILE A 4 3.07 15.23 3.90
C ILE A 4 4.25 16.05 3.37
N ASP A 5 4.77 16.98 4.16
CA ASP A 5 5.84 17.89 3.75
C ASP A 5 7.13 17.12 3.37
N ARG A 6 7.51 16.13 4.17
CA ARG A 6 8.68 15.28 3.90
C ARG A 6 8.46 14.32 2.73
N GLY A 7 7.23 13.85 2.54
CA GLY A 7 6.93 12.83 1.53
C GLY A 7 6.53 13.40 0.18
N LEU A 8 6.22 14.69 0.06
CA LEU A 8 5.73 15.30 -1.18
C LEU A 8 6.75 15.24 -2.33
N PRO A 9 8.06 15.52 -2.14
CA PRO A 9 9.04 15.39 -3.22
C PRO A 9 9.11 13.96 -3.77
N TRP A 10 9.07 12.98 -2.87
CA TRP A 10 9.03 11.57 -3.22
C TRP A 10 7.75 11.17 -3.96
N ALA A 11 6.58 11.59 -3.46
CA ALA A 11 5.31 11.30 -4.09
C ALA A 11 5.25 11.89 -5.52
N ARG A 12 5.78 13.11 -5.71
CA ARG A 12 5.90 13.76 -7.03
C ARG A 12 6.84 13.01 -7.95
N SER A 13 8.01 12.60 -7.46
CA SER A 13 8.95 11.78 -8.21
C SER A 13 8.30 10.49 -8.71
N LEU A 14 7.63 9.76 -7.81
CA LEU A 14 7.01 8.48 -8.13
C LEU A 14 5.85 8.62 -9.12
N LEU A 15 5.02 9.65 -8.99
CA LEU A 15 3.86 9.89 -9.86
C LEU A 15 4.20 10.70 -11.12
N GLY A 16 5.38 11.29 -11.19
CA GLY A 16 5.86 12.12 -12.30
C GLY A 16 5.69 11.49 -13.68
N PRO A 17 5.99 10.19 -13.89
CA PRO A 17 5.80 9.55 -15.18
C PRO A 17 4.37 9.60 -15.73
N LEU A 18 3.35 9.77 -14.87
CA LEU A 18 1.96 9.94 -15.33
C LEU A 18 1.74 11.23 -16.11
N SER A 19 2.49 12.28 -15.77
CA SER A 19 2.43 13.56 -16.50
C SER A 19 3.13 13.51 -17.84
N ALA A 20 4.18 12.69 -17.98
CA ALA A 20 4.84 12.46 -19.27
C ALA A 20 3.97 11.63 -20.25
N ALA A 21 2.94 10.95 -19.75
CA ALA A 21 2.02 10.14 -20.56
C ALA A 21 0.83 10.93 -21.13
N GLU A 22 0.69 12.21 -20.74
CA GLU A 22 -0.36 13.09 -21.22
C GLU A 22 -0.30 13.21 -22.77
N GLY A 23 -1.46 13.08 -23.43
CA GLY A 23 -1.55 13.17 -24.89
C GLY A 23 -1.20 11.89 -25.67
N VAL A 24 -0.36 11.00 -25.14
CA VAL A 24 0.02 9.73 -25.82
C VAL A 24 -1.15 8.74 -25.86
N HIS A 25 -1.94 8.70 -24.79
CA HIS A 25 -3.03 7.73 -24.62
C HIS A 25 -4.45 8.34 -24.63
N ARG A 26 -4.59 9.61 -25.07
CA ARG A 26 -5.85 10.38 -25.04
C ARG A 26 -6.52 10.46 -23.65
N LEU A 27 -5.74 10.27 -22.58
CA LEU A 27 -6.17 10.45 -21.20
C LEU A 27 -5.36 11.57 -20.59
N ASP A 28 -6.02 12.46 -19.85
CA ASP A 28 -5.35 13.50 -19.08
C ASP A 28 -4.83 12.94 -17.74
N VAL A 29 -3.89 13.66 -17.13
CA VAL A 29 -3.27 13.28 -15.85
C VAL A 29 -4.31 13.13 -14.74
N PRO A 30 -5.29 14.05 -14.57
CA PRO A 30 -6.34 13.88 -13.57
C PRO A 30 -7.12 12.57 -13.72
N THR A 31 -7.45 12.16 -14.95
CA THR A 31 -8.15 10.89 -15.21
C THR A 31 -7.30 9.68 -14.88
N LEU A 32 -5.98 9.72 -15.18
CA LEU A 32 -5.06 8.65 -14.82
C LEU A 32 -4.91 8.52 -13.30
N VAL A 33 -4.76 9.63 -12.58
CA VAL A 33 -4.68 9.68 -11.12
C VAL A 33 -5.98 9.20 -10.47
N ALA A 34 -7.14 9.65 -10.97
CA ALA A 34 -8.43 9.19 -10.50
C ALA A 34 -8.64 7.69 -10.74
N SER A 35 -8.28 7.20 -11.93
CA SER A 35 -8.35 5.77 -12.26
C SER A 35 -7.46 4.94 -11.34
N LEU A 36 -6.23 5.39 -11.09
CA LEU A 36 -5.29 4.72 -10.18
C LEU A 36 -5.84 4.69 -8.74
N SER A 37 -6.38 5.81 -8.26
CA SER A 37 -7.00 5.90 -6.93
C SER A 37 -8.19 4.95 -6.78
N VAL A 38 -9.11 4.94 -7.74
CA VAL A 38 -10.28 4.05 -7.70
C VAL A 38 -9.85 2.58 -7.79
N TRP A 39 -8.87 2.26 -8.65
CA TRP A 39 -8.33 0.90 -8.75
C TRP A 39 -7.67 0.41 -7.46
N LEU A 40 -6.90 1.26 -6.77
CA LEU A 40 -6.21 0.90 -5.53
C LEU A 40 -7.16 0.77 -4.33
N HIS A 41 -8.13 1.66 -4.21
CA HIS A 41 -8.87 1.86 -2.96
C HIS A 41 -10.29 1.31 -2.98
N SER A 42 -10.84 0.97 -4.14
CA SER A 42 -12.24 0.52 -4.21
C SER A 42 -12.42 -0.91 -3.69
N PRO A 43 -13.32 -1.14 -2.72
CA PRO A 43 -13.70 -2.50 -2.29
C PRO A 43 -14.61 -3.18 -3.32
N THR A 44 -15.26 -2.41 -4.19
CA THR A 44 -16.05 -2.88 -5.33
C THR A 44 -15.17 -2.97 -6.57
N PRO A 45 -15.43 -3.88 -7.54
CA PRO A 45 -14.65 -3.92 -8.78
C PRO A 45 -14.57 -2.53 -9.44
N ALA A 46 -13.37 -1.97 -9.52
CA ALA A 46 -13.14 -0.58 -9.93
C ALA A 46 -13.73 -0.23 -11.31
N HIS A 47 -13.88 -1.21 -12.21
CA HIS A 47 -14.51 -1.00 -13.51
C HIS A 47 -15.98 -0.56 -13.40
N ARG A 48 -16.70 -1.04 -12.37
CA ARG A 48 -18.08 -0.62 -12.10
C ARG A 48 -18.14 0.81 -11.60
N VAL A 49 -17.23 1.18 -10.68
CA VAL A 49 -17.15 2.54 -10.12
C VAL A 49 -16.78 3.55 -11.20
N LEU A 50 -15.86 3.18 -12.09
CA LEU A 50 -15.40 4.02 -13.20
C LEU A 50 -16.38 4.01 -14.40
N GLY A 51 -17.42 3.17 -14.39
CA GLY A 51 -18.34 3.03 -15.53
C GLY A 51 -17.67 2.53 -16.81
N ILE A 52 -16.57 1.78 -16.70
CA ILE A 52 -15.81 1.26 -17.85
C ILE A 52 -15.86 -0.27 -17.94
N HIS A 53 -15.54 -0.80 -19.11
CA HIS A 53 -15.41 -2.24 -19.28
C HIS A 53 -14.20 -2.81 -18.51
N ARG A 54 -14.33 -4.04 -17.99
CA ARG A 54 -13.26 -4.70 -17.20
C ARG A 54 -11.92 -4.79 -17.92
N ASN A 55 -11.94 -5.04 -19.24
CA ASN A 55 -10.70 -5.14 -20.05
C ASN A 55 -10.05 -3.77 -20.23
N THR A 56 -10.86 -2.70 -20.32
CA THR A 56 -10.35 -1.32 -20.37
C THR A 56 -9.60 -0.99 -19.09
N LEU A 57 -10.15 -1.37 -17.93
CA LEU A 57 -9.45 -1.22 -16.65
C LEU A 57 -8.14 -2.02 -16.62
N ILE A 58 -8.14 -3.28 -17.03
CA ILE A 58 -6.93 -4.12 -17.05
C ILE A 58 -5.85 -3.48 -17.91
N ASN A 59 -6.19 -3.01 -19.12
CA ASN A 59 -5.24 -2.35 -20.00
C ASN A 59 -4.71 -1.03 -19.40
N ARG A 60 -5.57 -0.24 -18.76
CA ARG A 60 -5.15 0.99 -18.06
C ARG A 60 -4.20 0.69 -16.89
N VAL A 61 -4.47 -0.35 -16.09
CA VAL A 61 -3.59 -0.74 -14.98
C VAL A 61 -2.24 -1.25 -15.48
N ARG A 62 -2.22 -2.00 -16.59
CA ARG A 62 -0.96 -2.41 -17.25
C ARG A 62 -0.17 -1.21 -17.72
N LEU A 63 -0.82 -0.30 -18.46
CA LEU A 63 -0.21 0.96 -18.89
C LEU A 63 0.37 1.75 -17.71
N LEU A 64 -0.36 1.87 -16.60
CA LEU A 64 0.13 2.54 -15.39
C LEU A 64 1.36 1.82 -14.81
N GLY A 65 1.38 0.48 -14.80
CA GLY A 65 2.55 -0.30 -14.38
C GLY A 65 3.76 -0.05 -15.28
N ASP A 66 3.56 -0.05 -16.60
CA ASP A 66 4.62 0.17 -17.59
C ASP A 66 5.19 1.58 -17.48
N LEU A 67 4.34 2.61 -17.35
CA LEU A 67 4.75 4.00 -17.19
C LEU A 67 5.55 4.25 -15.91
N LEU A 68 5.18 3.58 -14.82
CA LEU A 68 5.82 3.76 -13.52
C LEU A 68 7.03 2.81 -13.34
N GLY A 69 7.22 1.84 -14.23
CA GLY A 69 8.22 0.78 -14.08
C GLY A 69 7.95 -0.12 -12.86
N LEU A 70 6.68 -0.34 -12.51
CA LEU A 70 6.27 -1.03 -11.29
C LEU A 70 5.38 -2.25 -11.56
N ASP A 71 5.62 -3.33 -10.82
CA ASP A 71 4.71 -4.47 -10.79
C ASP A 71 3.44 -4.11 -10.00
N THR A 72 2.36 -3.81 -10.72
CA THR A 72 1.05 -3.45 -10.19
C THR A 72 0.29 -4.62 -9.57
N THR A 73 0.81 -5.85 -9.63
CA THR A 73 0.24 -7.00 -8.92
C THR A 73 0.74 -7.10 -7.48
N ASN A 74 1.93 -6.56 -7.21
CA ASN A 74 2.61 -6.60 -5.91
C ASN A 74 1.93 -5.71 -4.86
N LEU A 75 1.68 -6.26 -3.67
CA LEU A 75 1.08 -5.55 -2.54
C LEU A 75 1.91 -4.35 -2.08
N ALA A 76 3.23 -4.50 -2.02
CA ALA A 76 4.16 -3.43 -1.62
C ALA A 76 4.10 -2.25 -2.58
N THR A 77 4.07 -2.53 -3.89
CA THR A 77 3.88 -1.52 -4.93
C THR A 77 2.56 -0.77 -4.72
N LYS A 78 1.45 -1.50 -4.55
CA LYS A 78 0.13 -0.89 -4.34
C LYS A 78 0.07 -0.02 -3.08
N ALA A 79 0.63 -0.49 -1.97
CA ALA A 79 0.69 0.26 -0.73
C ALA A 79 1.53 1.54 -0.87
N THR A 80 2.66 1.44 -1.58
CA THR A 80 3.54 2.57 -1.89
C THR A 80 2.83 3.62 -2.75
N LEU A 81 2.16 3.19 -3.83
CA LEU A 81 1.36 4.08 -4.69
C LEU A 81 0.19 4.71 -3.95
N SER A 82 -0.51 3.94 -3.10
CA SER A 82 -1.60 4.45 -2.26
C SER A 82 -1.11 5.58 -1.34
N LEU A 83 0.05 5.42 -0.72
CA LEU A 83 0.64 6.47 0.12
C LEU A 83 1.03 7.70 -0.69
N ALA A 84 1.69 7.52 -1.84
CA ALA A 84 2.06 8.64 -2.71
C ALA A 84 0.84 9.45 -3.16
N LEU A 85 -0.26 8.77 -3.56
CA LEU A 85 -1.52 9.43 -3.90
C LEU A 85 -2.12 10.22 -2.74
N ARG A 86 -2.13 9.64 -1.52
CA ARG A 86 -2.65 10.32 -0.33
C ARG A 86 -1.86 11.57 0.01
N ILE A 87 -0.54 11.52 -0.09
CA ILE A 87 0.35 12.68 0.12
C ILE A 87 0.11 13.73 -0.96
N HIS A 88 0.01 13.32 -2.22
CA HIS A 88 -0.27 14.21 -3.34
C HIS A 88 -1.63 14.93 -3.18
N HIS A 89 -2.71 14.19 -2.92
CA HIS A 89 -4.03 14.76 -2.69
C HIS A 89 -4.05 15.71 -1.48
N ALA A 90 -3.37 15.37 -0.38
CA ALA A 90 -3.32 16.21 0.81
C ALA A 90 -2.52 17.51 0.60
N SER A 91 -1.61 17.54 -0.37
CA SER A 91 -0.81 18.73 -0.67
C SER A 91 -1.58 19.83 -1.41
N HIS A 92 -2.70 19.53 -2.07
CA HIS A 92 -3.48 20.47 -2.90
C HIS A 92 -2.67 21.21 -3.99
N GLU A 93 -1.43 20.79 -4.25
CA GLU A 93 -0.48 21.47 -5.13
C GLU A 93 -0.45 20.82 -6.53
N PRO A 94 -0.67 21.58 -7.61
CA PRO A 94 -0.45 21.10 -8.96
C PRO A 94 1.04 21.21 -9.29
N ALA A 95 1.82 20.16 -9.03
CA ALA A 95 3.14 20.06 -9.65
C ALA A 95 3.59 18.61 -9.79
N TRP A 96 3.52 18.12 -11.03
CA TRP A 96 4.04 16.84 -11.48
C TRP A 96 5.49 16.99 -11.99
N ALA A 97 6.33 17.69 -11.24
CA ALA A 97 7.72 17.90 -11.66
C ALA A 97 8.53 16.60 -11.46
N PRO A 98 9.19 16.08 -12.50
CA PRO A 98 10.06 14.93 -12.35
C PRO A 98 11.28 15.32 -11.53
N VAL A 99 11.39 14.74 -10.33
CA VAL A 99 12.64 14.63 -9.60
C VAL A 99 13.05 13.17 -9.68
N ALA A 100 14.29 12.85 -10.05
CA ALA A 100 14.74 11.46 -10.05
C ALA A 100 14.93 11.00 -8.59
N MET A 101 14.03 10.17 -8.09
CA MET A 101 14.21 9.43 -6.83
C MET A 101 14.05 7.94 -7.10
N ALA A 102 14.71 7.12 -6.29
CA ALA A 102 14.60 5.67 -6.40
C ALA A 102 13.13 5.21 -6.19
N PRO A 103 12.63 4.28 -7.01
CA PRO A 103 11.31 3.71 -6.81
C PRO A 103 11.25 2.94 -5.49
N GLY A 104 10.20 3.18 -4.70
CA GLY A 104 9.98 2.52 -3.40
C GLY A 104 9.72 3.51 -2.27
N LEU A 105 9.37 2.98 -1.10
CA LEU A 105 9.06 3.78 0.10
C LEU A 105 10.35 4.31 0.76
N PRO A 106 10.52 5.64 0.91
CA PRO A 106 11.73 6.21 1.52
C PRO A 106 11.88 5.79 2.99
N SER A 107 13.08 5.35 3.36
CA SER A 107 13.43 4.97 4.72
C SER A 107 13.25 6.12 5.71
N GLU A 108 13.55 7.34 5.30
CA GLU A 108 13.35 8.56 6.09
C GLU A 108 11.88 8.76 6.49
N LEU A 109 10.92 8.45 5.62
CA LEU A 109 9.49 8.61 5.94
C LEU A 109 9.02 7.61 6.98
N VAL A 110 9.44 6.35 6.86
CA VAL A 110 9.04 5.29 7.82
C VAL A 110 9.76 5.38 9.15
N THR A 111 10.91 6.06 9.19
CA THR A 111 11.69 6.25 10.42
C THR A 111 11.22 7.46 11.23
N LEU A 112 10.37 8.33 10.67
CA LEU A 112 9.81 9.49 11.38
C LEU A 112 9.14 9.05 12.71
N PRO A 113 9.43 9.73 13.84
CA PRO A 113 8.87 9.35 15.14
C PRO A 113 7.35 9.28 15.16
N THR A 114 6.68 10.20 14.46
CA THR A 114 5.23 10.25 14.34
C THR A 114 4.66 9.05 13.58
N VAL A 115 5.33 8.63 12.50
CA VAL A 115 4.94 7.45 11.71
C VAL A 115 5.18 6.18 12.52
N ARG A 116 6.30 6.05 13.23
CA ARG A 116 6.55 4.92 14.13
C ARG A 116 5.55 4.84 15.27
N ALA A 117 5.19 5.97 15.88
CA ALA A 117 4.19 6.03 16.95
C ALA A 117 2.80 5.62 16.43
N TRP A 118 2.41 6.10 15.24
CA TRP A 118 1.19 5.66 14.57
C TRP A 118 1.21 4.15 14.29
N ALA A 119 2.31 3.64 13.73
CA ALA A 119 2.46 2.21 13.40
C ALA A 119 2.33 1.31 14.63
N ARG A 120 2.97 1.68 15.74
CA ARG A 120 2.86 0.96 17.02
C ARG A 120 1.42 0.95 17.53
N ARG A 121 0.74 2.10 17.56
CA ARG A 121 -0.67 2.17 17.95
C ARG A 121 -1.55 1.31 17.04
N ARG A 122 -1.27 1.31 15.75
CA ARG A 122 -2.04 0.58 14.74
C ARG A 122 -1.90 -0.94 14.87
N LEU A 123 -0.70 -1.42 15.21
CA LEU A 123 -0.42 -2.84 15.43
C LEU A 123 -0.75 -3.32 16.85
N HIS A 124 -0.95 -2.40 17.80
CA HIS A 124 -1.16 -2.73 19.21
C HIS A 124 -2.31 -3.74 19.45
N PRO A 125 -3.51 -3.61 18.82
CA PRO A 125 -4.59 -4.59 19.04
C PRO A 125 -4.19 -6.01 18.64
N LEU A 126 -3.42 -6.16 17.56
CA LEU A 126 -2.95 -7.46 17.08
C LEU A 126 -1.82 -8.03 17.92
N ALA A 127 -1.06 -7.19 18.62
CA ALA A 127 -0.05 -7.63 19.58
C ALA A 127 -0.67 -8.20 20.86
N GLN A 128 -1.95 -7.90 21.14
CA GLN A 128 -2.69 -8.48 22.27
C GLN A 128 -3.34 -9.83 21.93
N LEU A 129 -3.40 -10.19 20.64
CA LEU A 129 -3.88 -11.50 20.23
C LEU A 129 -2.82 -12.58 20.45
N PRO A 130 -3.21 -13.87 20.61
CA PRO A 130 -2.26 -14.97 20.63
C PRO A 130 -1.32 -14.91 19.42
N SER A 131 -0.02 -15.20 19.62
CA SER A 131 1.01 -15.10 18.56
C SER A 131 0.60 -15.78 17.25
N GLU A 132 -0.01 -16.96 17.36
CA GLU A 132 -0.55 -17.75 16.26
C GLU A 132 -1.67 -17.07 15.44
N THR A 133 -2.29 -16.00 15.94
CA THR A 133 -3.36 -15.25 15.28
C THR A 133 -2.99 -13.78 15.05
N GLY A 134 -2.14 -13.19 15.90
CA GLY A 134 -1.79 -11.77 15.89
C GLY A 134 -0.71 -11.39 14.87
N ILE A 135 0.33 -10.70 15.34
CA ILE A 135 1.36 -10.09 14.49
C ILE A 135 2.05 -11.09 13.55
N HIS A 136 2.37 -12.31 14.01
CA HIS A 136 3.04 -13.30 13.16
C HIS A 136 2.16 -13.68 11.95
N THR A 137 0.87 -13.94 12.17
CA THR A 137 -0.07 -14.20 11.06
C THR A 137 -0.19 -13.02 10.12
N LEU A 138 -0.26 -11.79 10.66
CA LEU A 138 -0.30 -10.58 9.83
C LEU A 138 0.95 -10.47 8.94
N VAL A 139 2.15 -10.60 9.51
CA VAL A 139 3.43 -10.51 8.78
C VAL A 139 3.44 -11.53 7.65
N THR A 140 3.23 -12.81 7.95
CA THR A 140 3.27 -13.88 6.94
C THR A 140 2.23 -13.67 5.84
N TRP A 141 1.03 -13.20 6.20
CA TRP A 141 -0.03 -12.92 5.23
C TRP A 141 0.31 -11.73 4.33
N ILE A 142 0.84 -10.65 4.87
CA ILE A 142 1.27 -9.47 4.12
C ILE A 142 2.47 -9.80 3.21
N GLU A 143 3.45 -10.56 3.68
CA GLU A 143 4.60 -11.03 2.90
C GLU A 143 4.17 -11.95 1.73
N SER A 144 3.09 -12.70 1.92
CA SER A 144 2.44 -13.49 0.87
C SER A 144 1.62 -12.66 -0.13
N GLY A 145 1.63 -11.33 -0.01
CA GLY A 145 0.86 -10.40 -0.82
C GLY A 145 -0.63 -10.37 -0.46
N ALA A 146 -0.97 -10.64 0.80
CA ALA A 146 -2.34 -10.80 1.31
C ALA A 146 -3.15 -11.91 0.59
N ARG A 147 -2.47 -12.94 0.10
CA ARG A 147 -3.09 -14.11 -0.54
C ARG A 147 -3.21 -15.25 0.47
N ASN A 148 -4.42 -15.82 0.58
CA ASN A 148 -4.72 -16.81 1.62
C ASN A 148 -4.00 -18.15 1.42
N ALA A 149 -4.02 -18.70 0.20
CA ALA A 149 -3.37 -19.99 -0.09
C ALA A 149 -1.87 -20.03 0.29
N PRO A 150 -1.00 -19.12 -0.22
CA PRO A 150 0.42 -19.14 0.13
C PRO A 150 0.67 -18.84 1.62
N ALA A 151 -0.10 -17.92 2.22
CA ALA A 151 0.05 -17.59 3.63
C ALA A 151 -0.35 -18.76 4.55
N ALA A 152 -1.43 -19.47 4.20
CA ALA A 152 -1.89 -20.63 4.95
C ALA A 152 -0.85 -21.76 4.89
N SER A 153 -0.28 -22.00 3.71
CA SER A 153 0.82 -22.93 3.52
C SER A 153 2.04 -22.55 4.37
N ALA A 154 2.47 -21.28 4.35
CA ALA A 154 3.61 -20.79 5.14
C ALA A 154 3.37 -20.88 6.66
N LEU A 155 2.11 -20.71 7.10
CA LEU A 155 1.71 -20.82 8.51
C LEU A 155 1.41 -22.27 8.95
N GLY A 156 1.45 -23.25 8.05
CA GLY A 156 1.10 -24.64 8.35
C GLY A 156 -0.36 -24.85 8.72
N VAL A 157 -1.28 -24.05 8.17
CA VAL A 157 -2.72 -24.12 8.44
C VAL A 157 -3.55 -24.29 7.17
N THR A 158 -4.82 -24.64 7.32
CA THR A 158 -5.76 -24.62 6.19
C THR A 158 -6.14 -23.18 5.84
N GLU A 159 -6.52 -22.92 4.59
CA GLU A 159 -7.03 -21.59 4.19
C GLU A 159 -8.26 -21.17 4.99
N ALA A 160 -9.13 -22.11 5.35
CA ALA A 160 -10.28 -21.84 6.20
C ALA A 160 -9.84 -21.42 7.62
N GLY A 161 -8.80 -22.05 8.16
CA GLY A 161 -8.18 -21.66 9.43
C GLY A 161 -7.57 -20.26 9.37
N LEU A 162 -6.85 -19.94 8.30
CA LEU A 162 -6.31 -18.59 8.09
C LEU A 162 -7.43 -17.54 7.98
N ARG A 163 -8.50 -17.81 7.22
CA ARG A 163 -9.65 -16.89 7.14
C ARG A 163 -10.27 -16.60 8.51
N LYS A 164 -10.39 -17.62 9.38
CA LYS A 164 -10.85 -17.43 10.76
C LYS A 164 -9.90 -16.55 11.57
N ARG A 165 -8.58 -16.72 11.41
CA ARG A 165 -7.57 -15.86 12.06
C ARG A 165 -7.68 -14.42 11.57
N ILE A 166 -7.79 -14.20 10.26
CA ILE A 166 -8.00 -12.87 9.68
C ILE A 166 -9.28 -12.24 10.20
N LYS A 167 -10.38 -12.99 10.29
CA LYS A 167 -11.63 -12.47 10.86
C LYS A 167 -11.47 -11.99 12.32
N ARG A 168 -10.72 -12.72 13.14
CA ARG A 168 -10.40 -12.28 14.51
C ARG A 168 -9.53 -11.02 14.53
N MET A 169 -8.60 -10.88 13.58
CA MET A 169 -7.84 -9.64 13.41
C MET A 169 -8.74 -8.48 13.01
N ASP A 170 -9.69 -8.70 12.08
CA ASP A 170 -10.69 -7.71 11.69
C ASP A 170 -11.49 -7.23 12.91
N ASP A 171 -11.93 -8.17 13.76
CA ASP A 171 -12.69 -7.88 14.98
C ASP A 171 -11.85 -7.09 16.00
N ALA A 172 -10.59 -7.47 16.22
CA ALA A 172 -9.69 -6.78 17.14
C ALA A 172 -9.32 -5.36 16.65
N LEU A 173 -9.25 -5.15 15.33
CA LEU A 173 -8.95 -3.86 14.71
C LEU A 173 -10.19 -2.97 14.54
N GLY A 174 -11.39 -3.54 14.62
CA GLY A 174 -12.64 -2.85 14.26
C GLY A 174 -12.72 -2.46 12.77
N GLN A 175 -11.92 -3.07 11.90
CA GLN A 175 -11.86 -2.75 10.47
C GLN A 175 -11.54 -4.00 9.63
N PRO A 176 -12.20 -4.21 8.48
CA PRO A 176 -12.05 -5.44 7.72
C PRO A 176 -10.79 -5.45 6.83
N LEU A 177 -9.70 -6.06 7.28
CA LEU A 177 -8.50 -6.31 6.47
C LEU A 177 -8.80 -7.20 5.25
N SER A 178 -9.74 -8.12 5.39
CA SER A 178 -10.11 -9.08 4.36
C SER A 178 -10.71 -8.43 3.12
N THR A 179 -11.46 -7.34 3.27
CA THR A 179 -12.18 -6.69 2.17
C THR A 179 -11.71 -5.28 1.86
N ASP A 180 -11.05 -4.59 2.80
CA ASP A 180 -10.56 -3.23 2.63
C ASP A 180 -9.09 -3.20 2.16
N PRO A 181 -8.80 -2.79 0.92
CA PRO A 181 -7.43 -2.63 0.44
C PRO A 181 -6.62 -1.59 1.23
N LEU A 182 -7.24 -0.48 1.64
CA LEU A 182 -6.56 0.58 2.39
C LEU A 182 -6.10 0.07 3.74
N ALA A 183 -6.93 -0.72 4.43
CA ALA A 183 -6.56 -1.33 5.70
C ALA A 183 -5.30 -2.20 5.55
N ARG A 184 -5.19 -2.98 4.46
CA ARG A 184 -4.00 -3.79 4.16
C ARG A 184 -2.77 -2.96 3.84
N PHE A 185 -2.93 -1.88 3.07
CA PHE A 185 -1.81 -0.97 2.76
C PHE A 185 -1.28 -0.29 4.03
N ASP A 186 -2.18 0.15 4.91
CA ASP A 186 -1.81 0.70 6.21
C ASP A 186 -1.10 -0.33 7.10
N MET A 187 -1.53 -1.60 7.10
CA MET A 187 -0.81 -2.68 7.81
C MET A 187 0.60 -2.89 7.26
N TRP A 188 0.74 -2.94 5.94
CA TRP A 188 2.04 -3.06 5.30
C TRP A 188 2.97 -1.89 5.69
N LEU A 189 2.46 -0.67 5.68
CA LEU A 189 3.20 0.52 6.10
C LEU A 189 3.59 0.47 7.59
N ALA A 190 2.66 0.06 8.46
CA ALA A 190 2.90 -0.06 9.89
C ALA A 190 3.98 -1.10 10.20
N LEU A 191 3.97 -2.25 9.53
CA LEU A 191 5.02 -3.26 9.65
C LEU A 191 6.39 -2.71 9.23
N ARG A 192 6.46 -1.94 8.14
CA ARG A 192 7.72 -1.32 7.68
C ARG A 192 8.24 -0.24 8.64
N ALA A 193 7.35 0.56 9.22
CA ALA A 193 7.72 1.56 10.21
C ALA A 193 8.16 0.95 11.56
N CYS A 194 7.65 -0.23 11.90
CA CYS A 194 8.06 -0.97 13.09
C CYS A 194 9.27 -1.89 12.85
N ALA A 195 9.57 -2.25 11.61
CA ALA A 195 10.78 -2.98 11.28
C ALA A 195 12.00 -2.18 11.78
N GLN A 196 12.84 -2.86 12.55
CA GLN A 196 14.14 -2.32 12.92
C GLN A 196 14.95 -2.16 11.62
N PRO A 197 15.64 -1.03 11.40
CA PRO A 197 16.70 -1.02 10.40
C PRO A 197 17.68 -2.14 10.81
N HIS A 198 17.92 -3.09 9.91
CA HIS A 198 18.93 -4.12 10.13
C HIS A 198 20.29 -3.43 10.11
N GLY A 199 20.71 -2.91 11.28
CA GLY A 199 21.89 -2.05 11.40
C GLY A 199 22.04 -1.42 12.78
N ALA A 200 21.83 -2.19 13.85
CA ALA A 200 22.29 -1.89 15.21
C ALA A 200 22.31 -3.18 16.04
N ARG A 201 22.98 -4.22 15.53
CA ARG A 201 23.51 -5.31 16.36
C ARG A 201 25.00 -5.41 16.08
N GLY A 202 25.74 -4.85 17.02
CA GLY A 202 27.20 -4.87 17.13
C GLY A 202 27.57 -3.66 17.99
N VAL A 203 28.30 -3.77 19.09
CA VAL A 203 28.96 -4.86 19.84
C VAL A 203 28.98 -4.27 21.28
N GLY A 204 28.64 -5.00 22.34
CA GLY A 204 29.61 -5.85 23.03
C GLY A 204 30.83 -5.04 23.46
#